data_AF-A0A7Z7CXK2-F1
#
_entry.id   AF-A0A7Z7CXK2-F1
#
_cell.length_a   1.000
_cell.length_b   1.000
_cell.length_c   1.000
_cell.angle_alpha   90.00
_cell.angle_beta   90.00
_cell.angle_gamma   90.00
#
_symmetry.space_group_name_H-M   'P 1'
#
loop_
_entity.id
_entity.type
_entity.pdbx_description
1 polymer ?
#
loop_
_entity_poly.entity_id
_entity_poly.type
_entity_poly.pdbx_seq_one_letter_code
_entity_poly.pdbx_strand_id
1 'polypeptide(L)' 'MRPTRAPFERRAVLAGSTVHATDADWSFGHGPVREGTAREILAFVLALSDDAPRLTRR' A
#
# COMPACT_ATOMS: atom_id res chain seq x y z
N MET A 1 17.00 -14.87 -1.86
CA MET A 1 16.33 -13.62 -1.41
C MET A 1 15.15 -14.01 -0.54
N ARG A 2 15.11 -13.59 0.73
CA ARG A 2 14.00 -13.91 1.64
C ARG A 2 12.92 -12.84 1.48
N PRO A 3 11.65 -13.18 1.25
CA PRO A 3 10.61 -12.17 1.07
C PRO A 3 10.41 -11.39 2.37
N THR A 4 10.59 -10.07 2.32
CA THR A 4 10.26 -9.18 3.43
C THR A 4 8.74 -9.07 3.49
N ARG A 5 8.11 -9.79 4.41
CA ARG A 5 6.67 -9.63 4.66
C ARG A 5 6.46 -8.40 5.53
N ALA A 6 5.63 -7.48 5.07
CA ALA A 6 5.12 -6.39 5.89
C ALA A 6 4.53 -6.92 7.21
N PRO A 7 4.61 -6.16 8.33
CA PRO A 7 3.94 -6.51 9.59
C PRO A 7 2.44 -6.78 9.37
N PHE A 8 1.86 -7.67 10.19
CA PHE A 8 0.47 -8.13 10.02
C PHE A 8 -0.54 -6.98 10.00
N GLU A 9 -0.41 -6.02 10.92
CA GLU A 9 -1.27 -4.84 11.02
C GLU A 9 -1.29 -4.02 9.73
N ARG A 10 -0.12 -3.84 9.10
CA ARG A 10 -0.01 -3.09 7.85
C ARG A 10 -0.61 -3.83 6.67
N ARG A 11 -0.52 -5.16 6.65
CA ARG A 11 -1.25 -5.99 5.68
C ARG A 11 -2.76 -5.89 5.88
N ALA A 12 -3.22 -5.86 7.13
CA ALA A 12 -4.64 -5.72 7.45
C ALA A 12 -5.20 -4.37 6.98
N VAL A 13 -4.41 -3.29 7.08
CA VAL A 13 -4.80 -1.98 6.53
C VAL A 13 -5.05 -2.10 5.03
N LEU A 14 -4.15 -2.70 4.26
CA LEU A 14 -4.28 -2.81 2.80
C LEU A 14 -5.22 -3.93 2.33
N ALA A 15 -5.68 -4.81 3.22
CA ALA A 15 -6.48 -5.97 2.88
C ALA A 15 -7.80 -5.55 2.19
N GLY A 16 -8.13 -6.23 1.10
CA GLY A 16 -9.36 -5.96 0.34
C GLY A 16 -9.37 -4.61 -0.37
N SER A 17 -8.21 -3.97 -0.57
CA SER A 17 -8.07 -2.76 -1.39
C SER A 17 -7.13 -3.00 -2.57
N THR A 18 -7.33 -2.21 -3.63
CA THR A 18 -6.34 -2.01 -4.67
C THR A 18 -5.40 -0.90 -4.22
N VAL A 19 -4.10 -1.14 -4.20
CA VAL A 19 -3.09 -0.11 -3.91
C VAL A 19 -2.49 0.33 -5.24
N HIS A 20 -2.59 1.63 -5.54
CA HIS A 20 -2.13 2.23 -6.79
C HIS A 20 -1.06 3.29 -6.50
N ALA A 21 0.09 3.16 -7.15
CA ALA A 21 1.13 4.18 -7.12
C ALA A 21 0.83 5.24 -8.19
N THR A 22 0.74 6.51 -7.81
CA THR A 22 0.37 7.59 -8.74
C THR A 22 1.54 8.10 -9.58
N ASP A 23 2.77 7.80 -9.16
CA ASP A 23 4.05 8.17 -9.79
C ASP A 23 4.78 6.97 -10.40
N ALA A 24 4.13 5.80 -10.46
CA ALA A 24 4.69 4.59 -11.04
C ALA A 24 3.59 3.73 -11.68
N ASP A 25 3.94 3.00 -12.74
CA ASP A 25 2.97 2.22 -13.52
C ASP A 25 2.71 0.83 -12.88
N TRP A 26 2.37 0.81 -11.59
CA TRP A 26 2.04 -0.44 -10.91
C TRP A 26 0.89 -0.29 -9.90
N SER A 27 0.18 -1.40 -9.71
CA SER A 27 -0.88 -1.55 -8.72
C SER A 27 -0.99 -3.00 -8.27
N PHE A 28 -1.49 -3.24 -7.07
CA PHE A 28 -1.74 -4.60 -6.58
C PHE A 28 -2.97 -4.67 -5.67
N GLY A 29 -3.52 -5.88 -5.51
CA GLY A 29 -4.70 -6.13 -4.68
C GLY A 29 -6.00 -6.06 -5.48
N HIS A 30 -7.12 -5.91 -4.78
CA HIS A 30 -8.47 -5.88 -5.35
C HIS A 30 -9.40 -5.06 -4.47
N GLY A 31 -10.43 -4.42 -5.04
CA GLY A 31 -11.41 -3.62 -4.29
C GLY A 31 -11.15 -2.11 -4.36
N PRO A 32 -11.64 -1.32 -3.39
CA PRO A 32 -11.49 0.14 -3.37
C PRO A 32 -10.04 0.59 -3.54
N VAL A 33 -9.83 1.69 -4.26
CA VAL A 33 -8.48 2.17 -4.57
C VAL A 33 -7.92 2.98 -3.40
N ARG A 34 -6.72 2.65 -3.00
CA ARG A 34 -5.86 3.44 -2.13
C ARG A 34 -4.68 3.98 -2.93
N GLU A 35 -4.50 5.29 -2.92
CA GLU A 35 -3.51 5.98 -3.74
C GLU A 35 -2.44 6.65 -2.87
N GLY A 36 -1.23 6.68 -3.40
CA GLY A 36 -0.06 7.38 -2.86
C GLY A 36 1.09 7.30 -3.83
N THR A 37 2.20 7.97 -3.54
CA THR A 37 3.45 7.74 -4.28
C THR A 37 4.00 6.34 -3.97
N ALA A 38 4.76 5.76 -4.89
CA ALA A 38 5.42 4.48 -4.71
C ALA A 38 6.29 4.47 -3.43
N ARG A 39 6.96 5.60 -3.16
CA ARG A 39 7.77 5.77 -1.95
C ARG A 39 6.92 5.76 -0.67
N GLU A 40 5.81 6.48 -0.62
CA GLU A 40 4.91 6.49 0.55
C GLU A 40 4.32 5.09 0.79
N ILE A 41 3.86 4.42 -0.27
CA ILE A 41 3.29 3.07 -0.20
C ILE A 41 4.35 2.08 0.31
N LEU A 42 5.57 2.10 -0.22
CA LEU A 42 6.63 1.20 0.22
C LEU A 42 7.08 1.53 1.65
N ALA A 43 7.16 2.80 2.04
CA ALA A 43 7.47 3.18 3.41
C ALA A 43 6.42 2.63 4.39
N PHE A 44 5.14 2.68 4.02
CA PHE A 44 4.07 2.03 4.78
C PHE A 44 4.21 0.51 4.78
N VAL A 45 4.44 -0.16 3.65
CA VAL A 45 4.55 -1.63 3.62
C VAL A 45 5.76 -2.12 4.44
N LEU A 46 6.88 -1.38 4.44
CA LEU A 46 8.15 -1.79 5.00
C LEU A 46 8.40 -1.38 6.46
N ALA A 47 7.37 -0.96 7.20
CA ALA A 47 7.54 -0.51 8.59
C ALA A 47 8.27 0.85 8.78
N LEU A 48 8.39 1.68 7.73
CA LEU A 48 9.20 2.92 7.76
C LEU A 48 8.38 4.21 7.99
N SER A 49 7.07 4.17 7.75
CA SER A 49 6.11 5.24 8.11
C SER A 49 4.77 4.63 8.50
N ASP A 50 4.03 5.23 9.43
CA ASP A 50 2.67 4.79 9.82
C ASP A 50 1.57 5.42 8.96
N ASP A 51 1.93 6.29 8.00
CA ASP A 51 0.98 6.93 7.10
C ASP A 51 0.51 5.94 6.01
N ALA A 52 -0.74 5.49 6.12
CA ALA A 52 -1.35 4.63 5.12
C ALA A 52 -1.71 5.42 3.84
N PRO A 53 -1.67 4.78 2.64
CA PRO A 53 -2.10 5.43 1.41
C PRO A 53 -3.58 5.81 1.48
N ARG A 54 -3.93 6.95 0.86
CA ARG A 54 -5.26 7.56 1.00
C ARG A 54 -6.32 6.71 0.31
N LEU A 55 -7.41 6.41 1.00
CA LEU A 55 -8.56 5.75 0.40
C LEU A 55 -9.33 6.72 -0.49
N THR A 56 -9.32 6.47 -1.79
CA THR A 56 -10.09 7.27 -2.75
C THR A 56 -11.49 6.68 -2.84
N ARG A 57 -12.46 7.38 -2.24
CA ARG A 57 -13.87 7.03 -2.38
C ARG A 57 -14.41 7.71 -3.64
N ARG A 58 -14.50 6.95 -4.73
CA ARG A 58 -15.33 7.34 -5.89
C ARG A 58 -16.80 7.08 -5.59
#